data_AF-A0A8C1QJ07-F1
#
_entry.id   AF-A0A8C1QJ07-F1
#
_cell.length_a   1.000
_cell.length_b   1.000
_cell.length_c   1.000
_cell.angle_alpha   90.00
_cell.angle_beta   90.00
_cell.angle_gamma   90.00
#
_symmetry.space_group_name_H-M   'P 1'
#
loop_
_entity.id
_entity.type
_entity.pdbx_description
1 polymer ?
#
loop_
_entity_poly.entity_id
_entity_poly.type
_entity_poly.pdbx_seq_one_letter_code
_entity_poly.pdbx_strand_id
1 'polypeptide(L)'
;MSTDVLEATVMLEALRVTELRLLLSQMGKSKSGLKKDLMKRVVDLLHNECNPELLSAVRELHKLRQVSKDARRSSKPSPVEIISMPACVSPENPQSPISVCTEPQMIKLPFYQTLDTILPPTPLVPMYEGAMQNSDFMFHLSVSQQAQIQNNASVECVFRICYSESIGVEEDQYPPNISVLVNHANCLIECTYSSNKLGTEPSRPCRPIDLTPNLYLTFTNRLSVLWGNFGKSYTVAVYLVRLVSSQDLLDQLRRTAVEQQELCRRRVSEKLRSDPENEISTTGLQVSLICPLAKMRMSVPCRAQGCAHLQCFDASFYLQMNERKPRWTCPVCHRYAPFDELLIDSLLCDVLESCGEDEEEIEYLSDSSWRATRHDKSDKNKERVQHQQIKHQVNCNPMGSVIVDLTQSSSDDEDFHKEETVSTHLEDKSVHFRKCGIVKTTKAKKSKNPGPKQLTKL
;
A
#
# COMPACT_ATOMS: atom_id res chain seq x y z
N MET A 1 -17.68 24.24 -26.56
CA MET A 1 -16.41 24.43 -25.83
C MET A 1 -16.63 24.79 -24.36
N SER A 2 -17.17 25.97 -24.01
CA SER A 2 -17.53 26.29 -22.60
C SER A 2 -18.63 25.37 -22.05
N THR A 3 -19.55 24.95 -22.92
CA THR A 3 -20.63 23.99 -22.63
C THR A 3 -20.14 22.59 -22.33
N ASP A 4 -19.12 22.09 -23.05
CA ASP A 4 -18.58 20.73 -22.88
C ASP A 4 -17.83 20.57 -21.55
N VAL A 5 -17.12 21.62 -21.13
CA VAL A 5 -16.41 21.63 -19.84
C VAL A 5 -17.41 21.73 -18.68
N LEU A 6 -18.49 22.52 -18.85
CA LEU A 6 -19.57 22.60 -17.87
C LEU A 6 -20.36 21.29 -17.75
N GLU A 7 -20.53 20.56 -18.85
CA GLU A 7 -21.13 19.22 -18.83
C GLU A 7 -20.19 18.22 -18.15
N ALA A 8 -18.89 18.27 -18.44
CA ALA A 8 -17.89 17.41 -17.83
C ALA A 8 -17.77 17.62 -16.31
N THR A 9 -17.84 18.86 -15.81
CA THR A 9 -17.81 19.13 -14.37
C THR A 9 -18.98 18.48 -13.63
N VAL A 10 -20.18 18.49 -14.22
CA VAL A 10 -21.36 17.78 -13.68
C VAL A 10 -21.14 16.26 -13.72
N MET A 11 -20.56 15.73 -14.79
CA MET A 11 -20.23 14.30 -14.88
C MET A 11 -19.21 13.87 -13.81
N LEU A 12 -18.22 14.72 -13.51
CA LEU A 12 -17.19 14.45 -12.49
C LEU A 12 -17.75 14.39 -11.06
N GLU A 13 -18.82 15.13 -10.75
CA GLU A 13 -19.49 15.04 -9.44
C GLU A 13 -20.02 13.63 -9.17
N ALA A 14 -20.47 12.94 -10.22
CA ALA A 14 -20.96 11.57 -10.17
C ALA A 14 -19.83 10.53 -10.02
N LEU A 15 -18.56 10.87 -10.29
CA LEU A 15 -17.43 9.95 -10.22
C LEU A 15 -16.91 9.71 -8.79
N ARG A 16 -16.37 8.52 -8.53
CA ARG A 16 -15.72 8.12 -7.27
C ARG A 16 -14.28 8.62 -7.22
N VAL A 17 -13.73 8.62 -6.01
CA VAL A 17 -12.30 8.91 -5.75
C VAL A 17 -11.39 7.98 -6.56
N THR A 18 -11.72 6.70 -6.72
CA THR A 18 -10.93 5.74 -7.51
C THR A 18 -10.92 6.10 -8.99
N GLU A 19 -12.08 6.43 -9.57
CA GLU A 19 -12.23 6.88 -10.96
C GLU A 19 -11.50 8.21 -11.20
N LEU A 20 -11.60 9.16 -10.27
CA LEU A 20 -10.86 10.43 -10.34
C LEU A 20 -9.34 10.21 -10.24
N ARG A 21 -8.90 9.28 -9.39
CA ARG A 21 -7.47 8.88 -9.29
C ARG A 21 -6.99 8.18 -10.55
N LEU A 22 -7.84 7.38 -11.21
CA LEU A 22 -7.54 6.74 -12.48
C LEU A 22 -7.33 7.79 -13.59
N LEU A 23 -8.25 8.75 -13.71
CA LEU A 23 -8.13 9.87 -14.65
C LEU A 23 -6.85 10.67 -14.40
N LEU A 24 -6.56 11.02 -13.14
CA LEU A 24 -5.33 11.73 -12.79
C LEU A 24 -4.07 10.88 -13.04
N SER A 25 -4.15 9.55 -12.87
CA SER A 25 -3.06 8.63 -13.16
C SER A 25 -2.73 8.58 -14.65
N GLN A 26 -3.75 8.55 -15.51
CA GLN A 26 -3.57 8.57 -16.97
C GLN A 26 -2.91 9.88 -17.42
N MET A 27 -3.22 10.99 -16.74
CA MET A 27 -2.64 12.32 -17.00
C MET A 27 -1.30 12.57 -16.28
N GLY A 28 -0.75 11.56 -15.58
CA GLY A 28 0.51 11.70 -14.85
C GLY A 28 0.47 12.68 -13.67
N LYS A 29 -0.71 13.02 -13.15
CA LYS A 29 -0.89 13.97 -12.05
C LYS A 29 -0.99 13.25 -10.70
N SER A 30 -0.85 14.03 -9.63
CA SER A 30 -0.96 13.51 -8.26
C SER A 30 -2.33 12.87 -7.99
N LYS A 31 -2.34 11.75 -7.25
CA LYS A 31 -3.53 10.96 -6.89
C LYS A 31 -3.95 11.12 -5.42
N SER A 32 -3.19 11.87 -4.63
CA SER A 32 -3.46 12.11 -3.20
C SER A 32 -4.49 13.22 -3.00
N GLY A 33 -5.19 13.25 -1.86
CA GLY A 33 -6.16 14.29 -1.50
C GLY A 33 -7.61 13.80 -1.42
N LEU A 34 -8.50 14.68 -0.95
CA LEU A 34 -9.93 14.42 -0.82
C LEU A 34 -10.60 14.44 -2.20
N LYS A 35 -11.84 13.93 -2.29
CA LYS A 35 -12.60 13.92 -3.55
C LYS A 35 -12.66 15.30 -4.21
N LYS A 36 -12.87 16.37 -3.42
CA LYS A 36 -12.91 17.76 -3.90
C LYS A 36 -11.58 18.19 -4.52
N ASP A 37 -10.45 17.81 -3.93
CA ASP A 37 -9.12 18.16 -4.44
C ASP A 37 -8.77 17.42 -5.73
N LEU A 38 -9.22 16.17 -5.84
CA LEU A 38 -9.04 15.35 -7.04
C LEU A 38 -9.92 15.88 -8.17
N MET A 39 -11.20 16.16 -7.88
CA MET A 39 -12.11 16.79 -8.84
C MET A 39 -11.58 18.13 -9.33
N LYS A 40 -11.16 19.01 -8.41
CA LYS A 40 -10.59 20.32 -8.77
C LYS A 40 -9.43 20.18 -9.74
N ARG A 41 -8.49 19.25 -9.49
CA ARG A 41 -7.40 18.97 -10.43
C ARG A 41 -7.88 18.51 -11.79
N VAL A 42 -8.85 17.59 -11.86
CA VAL A 42 -9.37 17.13 -13.16
C VAL A 42 -10.07 18.29 -13.90
N VAL A 43 -10.80 19.14 -13.19
CA VAL A 43 -11.45 20.34 -13.74
C VAL A 43 -10.42 21.36 -14.22
N ASP A 44 -9.36 21.61 -13.46
CA ASP A 44 -8.27 22.51 -13.84
C ASP A 44 -7.57 22.00 -15.12
N LEU A 45 -7.41 20.68 -15.30
CA LEU A 45 -6.86 20.09 -16.53
C LEU A 45 -7.81 20.26 -17.72
N LEU A 46 -9.11 20.11 -17.51
CA LEU A 46 -10.12 20.34 -18.54
C LEU A 46 -10.16 21.81 -19.00
N HIS A 47 -9.96 22.76 -18.08
CA HIS A 47 -9.91 24.18 -18.40
C HIS A 47 -8.59 24.64 -19.04
N ASN A 48 -7.45 24.13 -18.56
CA ASN A 48 -6.12 24.64 -18.96
C ASN A 48 -5.49 23.88 -20.13
N GLU A 49 -5.63 22.56 -20.18
CA GLU A 49 -4.93 21.71 -21.15
C GLU A 49 -5.86 21.21 -22.29
N CYS A 50 -7.17 21.44 -22.19
CA CYS A 50 -8.20 21.08 -23.19
C CYS A 50 -7.95 19.70 -23.84
N ASN A 51 -7.72 18.67 -23.02
CA ASN A 51 -7.41 17.33 -23.50
C ASN A 51 -8.69 16.57 -23.95
N PRO A 52 -8.87 16.28 -25.25
CA PRO A 52 -10.05 15.57 -25.77
C PRO A 52 -10.11 14.11 -25.30
N GLU A 53 -8.98 13.48 -24.99
CA GLU A 53 -8.93 12.11 -24.45
C GLU A 53 -9.46 12.08 -23.02
N LEU A 54 -9.11 13.08 -22.21
CA LEU A 54 -9.63 13.22 -20.85
C LEU A 54 -11.15 13.43 -20.85
N LEU A 55 -11.67 14.28 -21.75
CA LEU A 55 -13.11 14.47 -21.93
C LEU A 55 -13.81 13.17 -22.36
N SER A 56 -13.20 12.40 -23.27
CA SER A 56 -13.73 11.11 -23.69
C SER A 56 -13.78 10.12 -22.53
N ALA A 57 -12.70 10.02 -21.74
CA ALA A 57 -12.61 9.14 -20.58
C ALA A 57 -13.64 9.51 -19.50
N VAL A 58 -13.86 10.81 -19.23
CA VAL A 58 -14.89 11.29 -18.30
C VAL A 58 -16.30 10.88 -18.78
N ARG A 59 -16.61 11.08 -20.07
CA ARG A 59 -17.91 10.69 -20.64
C ARG A 59 -18.12 9.17 -20.62
N GLU A 60 -17.09 8.39 -20.91
CA GLU A 60 -17.14 6.94 -20.92
C GLU A 60 -17.41 6.38 -19.51
N LEU A 61 -16.64 6.82 -18.51
CA LEU A 61 -16.86 6.44 -17.11
C LEU A 61 -18.25 6.86 -16.62
N HIS A 62 -18.71 8.05 -16.99
CA HIS A 62 -20.06 8.50 -16.65
C HIS A 62 -21.14 7.65 -17.35
N LYS A 63 -20.96 7.31 -18.64
CA LYS A 63 -21.89 6.46 -19.40
C LYS A 63 -21.98 5.05 -18.80
N LEU A 64 -20.84 4.44 -18.47
CA LEU A 64 -20.78 3.13 -17.79
C LEU A 64 -21.55 3.17 -16.47
N ARG A 65 -21.46 4.29 -15.74
CA ARG A 65 -22.24 4.48 -14.51
C ARG A 65 -23.74 4.61 -14.77
N GLN A 66 -24.15 5.30 -15.84
CA GLN A 66 -25.58 5.42 -16.17
C GLN A 66 -26.17 4.06 -16.59
N VAL A 67 -25.43 3.28 -17.38
CA VAL A 67 -25.83 1.91 -17.74
C VAL A 67 -26.00 1.02 -16.50
N SER A 68 -25.08 1.13 -15.52
CA SER A 68 -25.20 0.43 -14.23
C SER A 68 -26.41 0.89 -13.39
N LYS A 69 -26.80 2.16 -13.50
CA LYS A 69 -27.99 2.72 -12.81
C LYS A 69 -29.29 2.30 -13.49
N ASP A 70 -29.34 2.26 -14.82
CA ASP A 70 -30.53 1.90 -15.59
C ASP A 70 -30.81 0.40 -15.56
N ALA A 71 -29.78 -0.45 -15.54
CA ALA A 71 -29.91 -1.88 -15.30
C ALA A 71 -30.60 -2.19 -13.94
N ARG A 72 -30.38 -1.32 -12.94
CA ARG A 72 -31.03 -1.41 -11.62
C ARG A 72 -32.47 -0.89 -11.60
N ARG A 73 -32.89 -0.09 -12.59
CA ARG A 73 -34.27 0.42 -12.72
C ARG A 73 -35.17 -0.50 -13.55
N SER A 74 -34.59 -1.28 -14.46
CA SER A 74 -35.33 -2.20 -15.33
C SER A 74 -35.59 -3.59 -14.73
N SER A 75 -35.09 -3.89 -13.52
CA SER A 75 -35.42 -5.12 -12.80
C SER A 75 -36.82 -5.06 -12.17
N LYS A 76 -37.87 -5.00 -13.00
CA LYS A 76 -39.20 -5.50 -12.65
C LYS A 76 -39.42 -6.81 -13.43
N PRO A 77 -39.93 -7.89 -12.82
CA PRO A 77 -40.17 -9.13 -13.54
C PRO A 77 -41.39 -8.94 -14.47
N SER A 78 -41.18 -9.02 -15.79
CA SER A 78 -42.27 -9.26 -16.74
C SER A 78 -42.41 -10.78 -16.99
N PRO A 79 -43.61 -11.28 -17.30
CA PRO A 79 -43.84 -12.72 -17.47
C PRO A 79 -43.15 -13.20 -18.76
N VAL A 80 -42.44 -14.32 -18.66
CA VAL A 80 -41.76 -14.98 -19.77
C VAL A 80 -42.80 -15.70 -20.63
N GLU A 81 -42.99 -15.27 -21.87
CA GLU A 81 -43.63 -16.09 -22.91
C GLU A 81 -42.60 -17.00 -23.57
N ILE A 82 -43.03 -18.24 -23.77
CA ILE A 82 -42.30 -19.40 -24.28
C ILE A 82 -42.17 -19.29 -25.79
N ILE A 83 -40.94 -19.28 -26.34
CA ILE A 83 -40.68 -19.68 -27.74
C ILE A 83 -39.39 -20.51 -27.84
N SER A 84 -39.52 -21.64 -28.53
CA SER A 84 -38.61 -22.76 -28.74
C SER A 84 -37.33 -22.46 -29.53
N MET A 85 -36.33 -23.34 -29.37
CA MET A 85 -35.11 -23.43 -30.20
C MET A 85 -35.40 -23.82 -31.66
N PRO A 86 -34.43 -23.55 -32.56
CA PRO A 86 -33.83 -24.67 -33.29
C PRO A 86 -32.28 -24.66 -33.32
N ALA A 87 -31.73 -25.77 -33.80
CA ALA A 87 -30.38 -26.28 -33.60
C ALA A 87 -29.28 -25.78 -34.57
N CYS A 88 -28.03 -25.91 -34.08
CA CYS A 88 -26.73 -26.18 -34.73
C CYS A 88 -26.37 -25.56 -36.10
N VAL A 89 -25.26 -24.79 -36.15
CA VAL A 89 -24.10 -24.93 -37.09
C VAL A 89 -22.89 -24.15 -36.50
N SER A 90 -21.71 -24.79 -36.44
CA SER A 90 -20.37 -24.15 -36.27
C SER A 90 -19.61 -24.21 -37.62
N PRO A 91 -18.38 -23.68 -37.80
CA PRO A 91 -17.57 -22.76 -36.98
C PRO A 91 -16.97 -21.58 -37.80
N GLU A 92 -16.60 -20.48 -37.16
CA GLU A 92 -15.49 -19.63 -37.66
C GLU A 92 -14.90 -18.79 -36.53
N ASN A 93 -13.57 -18.79 -36.47
CA ASN A 93 -12.75 -18.18 -35.44
C ASN A 93 -12.60 -16.67 -35.74
N PRO A 94 -12.78 -15.79 -34.76
CA PRO A 94 -11.86 -14.65 -34.66
C PRO A 94 -11.36 -14.46 -33.23
N GLN A 95 -10.02 -14.38 -33.15
CA GLN A 95 -9.22 -13.62 -32.19
C GLN A 95 -9.91 -13.25 -30.88
N SER A 96 -9.47 -13.91 -29.80
CA SER A 96 -9.84 -13.60 -28.42
C SER A 96 -9.84 -12.09 -28.17
N PRO A 97 -10.99 -11.48 -27.84
CA PRO A 97 -10.98 -10.17 -27.24
C PRO A 97 -10.23 -10.28 -25.91
N ILE A 98 -9.38 -9.30 -25.64
CA ILE A 98 -8.82 -9.05 -24.31
C ILE A 98 -9.98 -9.19 -23.32
N SER A 99 -9.90 -10.17 -22.42
CA SER A 99 -10.90 -10.39 -21.38
C SER A 99 -10.89 -9.20 -20.44
N VAL A 100 -11.67 -8.17 -20.77
CA VAL A 100 -11.98 -7.07 -19.85
C VAL A 100 -12.71 -7.72 -18.69
N CYS A 101 -12.04 -7.80 -17.54
CA CYS A 101 -12.63 -8.38 -16.33
C CYS A 101 -13.82 -7.51 -15.92
N THR A 102 -15.03 -8.02 -16.15
CA THR A 102 -16.30 -7.35 -15.87
C THR A 102 -16.73 -7.48 -14.40
N GLU A 103 -16.03 -8.29 -13.61
CA GLU A 103 -16.33 -8.51 -12.19
C GLU A 103 -15.35 -7.75 -11.28
N PRO A 104 -15.81 -7.21 -10.14
CA PRO A 104 -14.93 -6.54 -9.18
C PRO A 104 -13.91 -7.53 -8.63
N GLN A 105 -12.63 -7.22 -8.77
CA GLN A 105 -11.54 -8.02 -8.21
C GLN A 105 -11.07 -7.40 -6.90
N MET A 106 -10.94 -8.20 -5.84
CA MET A 106 -10.38 -7.71 -4.59
C MET A 106 -8.86 -7.54 -4.70
N ILE A 107 -8.32 -6.46 -4.12
CA ILE A 107 -6.87 -6.19 -4.12
C ILE A 107 -6.10 -7.36 -3.52
N LYS A 108 -4.93 -7.67 -4.07
CA LYS A 108 -4.03 -8.66 -3.46
C LYS A 108 -3.44 -8.07 -2.18
N LEU A 109 -3.41 -8.86 -1.11
CA LEU A 109 -2.82 -8.46 0.16
C LEU A 109 -1.52 -9.25 0.35
N PRO A 110 -0.34 -8.60 0.40
CA PRO A 110 0.94 -9.32 0.46
C PRO A 110 1.08 -10.30 1.63
N PHE A 111 0.51 -9.96 2.79
CA PHE A 111 0.54 -10.79 3.99
C PHE A 111 -0.48 -11.95 3.97
N TYR A 112 -1.32 -12.05 2.93
CA TYR A 112 -2.35 -13.08 2.80
C TYR A 112 -2.25 -13.75 1.43
N GLN A 113 -1.57 -14.90 1.38
CA GLN A 113 -1.51 -15.68 0.16
C GLN A 113 -2.78 -16.51 0.00
N THR A 114 -3.63 -16.17 -0.97
CA THR A 114 -4.81 -16.98 -1.30
C THR A 114 -4.42 -18.37 -1.77
N LEU A 115 -4.96 -19.39 -1.08
CA LEU A 115 -4.83 -20.80 -1.42
C LEU A 115 -6.05 -21.31 -2.19
N ASP A 116 -7.25 -20.90 -1.75
CA ASP A 116 -8.51 -21.35 -2.34
C ASP A 116 -9.65 -20.33 -2.11
N THR A 117 -10.72 -20.44 -2.90
CA THR A 117 -11.94 -19.62 -2.78
C THR A 117 -13.08 -20.49 -2.25
N ILE A 118 -13.55 -20.19 -1.04
CA ILE A 118 -14.64 -20.94 -0.37
C ILE A 118 -16.01 -20.34 -0.75
N LEU A 119 -16.12 -19.01 -0.70
CA LEU A 119 -17.27 -18.25 -1.19
C LEU A 119 -16.77 -17.28 -2.25
N PRO A 120 -17.19 -17.42 -3.53
CA PRO A 120 -16.79 -16.49 -4.57
C PRO A 120 -17.33 -15.08 -4.30
N PRO A 121 -16.78 -14.04 -4.94
CA PRO A 121 -17.30 -12.68 -4.86
C PRO A 121 -18.82 -12.63 -5.09
N THR A 122 -19.56 -12.39 -4.02
CA THR A 122 -21.02 -12.41 -3.98
C THR A 122 -21.54 -11.04 -3.52
N PRO A 123 -22.40 -10.35 -4.29
CA PRO A 123 -22.96 -9.07 -3.88
C PRO A 123 -23.81 -9.16 -2.62
N LEU A 124 -23.70 -8.18 -1.72
CA LEU A 124 -24.66 -7.94 -0.66
C LEU A 124 -25.90 -7.27 -1.25
N VAL A 125 -26.98 -8.04 -1.36
CA VAL A 125 -28.26 -7.57 -1.87
C VAL A 125 -29.15 -7.14 -0.69
N PRO A 126 -29.62 -5.88 -0.66
CA PRO A 126 -30.62 -5.46 0.32
C PRO A 126 -31.92 -6.27 0.18
N MET A 127 -32.43 -6.81 1.28
CA MET A 127 -33.61 -7.67 1.29
C MET A 127 -34.91 -6.92 1.61
N TYR A 128 -34.81 -5.75 2.25
CA TYR A 128 -35.94 -4.93 2.66
C TYR A 128 -35.55 -3.44 2.68
N GLU A 129 -36.54 -2.54 2.78
CA GLU A 129 -36.34 -1.07 2.69
C GLU A 129 -35.61 -0.44 3.89
N GLY A 130 -35.27 -1.23 4.92
CA GLY A 130 -34.61 -0.74 6.13
C GLY A 130 -33.14 -0.36 5.92
N ALA A 131 -32.61 0.51 6.78
CA ALA A 131 -31.21 0.91 6.71
C ALA A 131 -30.26 -0.24 7.10
N MET A 132 -30.57 -1.00 8.15
CA MET A 132 -29.78 -2.18 8.52
C MET A 132 -30.28 -3.39 7.75
N GLN A 133 -29.36 -4.15 7.16
CA GLN A 133 -29.59 -5.35 6.36
C GLN A 133 -28.94 -6.56 7.03
N ASN A 134 -29.52 -7.74 6.84
CA ASN A 134 -28.90 -9.00 7.22
C ASN A 134 -28.79 -9.90 5.98
N SER A 135 -27.60 -10.42 5.71
CA SER A 135 -27.30 -11.31 4.59
C SER A 135 -26.70 -12.61 5.11
N ASP A 136 -27.34 -13.73 4.80
CA ASP A 136 -26.93 -15.07 5.22
C ASP A 136 -26.28 -15.84 4.07
N PHE A 137 -25.18 -16.54 4.36
CA PHE A 137 -24.45 -17.41 3.46
C PHE A 137 -24.24 -18.77 4.11
N MET A 138 -24.27 -19.83 3.32
CA MET A 138 -23.97 -21.19 3.78
C MET A 138 -22.88 -21.79 2.90
N PHE A 139 -21.90 -22.42 3.51
CA PHE A 139 -20.82 -23.11 2.80
C PHE A 139 -20.32 -24.32 3.59
N HIS A 140 -19.67 -25.25 2.89
CA HIS A 140 -18.99 -26.39 3.49
C HIS A 140 -17.50 -26.32 3.15
N LEU A 141 -16.65 -26.84 4.03
CA LEU A 141 -15.23 -26.97 3.74
C LEU A 141 -14.97 -28.31 3.04
N SER A 142 -14.16 -28.30 1.98
CA SER A 142 -13.68 -29.53 1.35
C SER A 142 -12.70 -30.26 2.27
N VAL A 143 -12.51 -31.58 2.06
CA VAL A 143 -11.56 -32.38 2.85
C VAL A 143 -10.13 -31.81 2.76
N SER A 144 -9.74 -31.26 1.61
CA SER A 144 -8.44 -30.60 1.43
C SER A 144 -8.33 -29.33 2.28
N GLN A 145 -9.35 -28.48 2.26
CA GLN A 145 -9.37 -27.23 3.04
C GLN A 145 -9.33 -27.53 4.55
N GLN A 146 -10.09 -28.52 5.01
CA GLN A 146 -10.07 -28.98 6.40
C GLN A 146 -8.66 -29.41 6.84
N ALA A 147 -8.00 -30.25 6.04
CA ALA A 147 -6.63 -30.70 6.33
C ALA A 147 -5.63 -29.53 6.34
N GLN A 148 -5.78 -28.54 5.46
CA GLN A 148 -4.89 -27.37 5.42
C GLN A 148 -5.02 -26.52 6.69
N ILE A 149 -6.25 -26.27 7.16
CA ILE A 149 -6.51 -25.52 8.41
C ILE A 149 -5.98 -26.29 9.62
N GLN A 150 -6.20 -27.61 9.69
CA GLN A 150 -5.79 -28.43 10.84
C GLN A 150 -4.26 -28.62 10.92
N ASN A 151 -3.59 -28.76 9.78
CA ASN A 151 -2.17 -29.09 9.75
C ASN A 151 -1.25 -27.87 9.82
N ASN A 152 -1.78 -26.66 9.57
CA ASN A 152 -0.96 -25.47 9.48
C ASN A 152 -1.62 -24.28 10.19
N ALA A 153 -1.05 -23.89 11.32
CA ALA A 153 -1.51 -22.75 12.11
C ALA A 153 -1.41 -21.39 11.39
N SER A 154 -0.65 -21.30 10.29
CA SER A 154 -0.60 -20.09 9.45
C SER A 154 -1.70 -20.05 8.38
N VAL A 155 -2.58 -21.06 8.32
CA VAL A 155 -3.69 -21.10 7.37
C VAL A 155 -4.97 -20.65 8.07
N GLU A 156 -5.62 -19.66 7.47
CA GLU A 156 -6.84 -19.06 7.98
C GLU A 156 -7.92 -19.03 6.89
N CYS A 157 -9.19 -19.09 7.32
CA CYS A 157 -10.34 -18.81 6.50
C CYS A 157 -10.77 -17.36 6.76
N VAL A 158 -10.57 -16.49 5.78
CA VAL A 158 -10.80 -15.05 5.93
C VAL A 158 -11.95 -14.55 5.08
N PHE A 159 -12.73 -13.64 5.65
CA PHE A 159 -13.83 -12.94 5.01
C PHE A 159 -13.40 -11.54 4.59
N ARG A 160 -13.64 -11.20 3.32
CA ARG A 160 -13.25 -9.92 2.71
C ARG A 160 -14.45 -9.24 2.09
N ILE A 161 -14.44 -7.91 2.13
CA ILE A 161 -15.53 -7.06 1.64
C ILE A 161 -14.93 -5.91 0.85
N CYS A 162 -15.44 -5.64 -0.35
CA CYS A 162 -15.08 -4.48 -1.16
C CYS A 162 -16.33 -3.85 -1.79
N TYR A 163 -16.18 -2.75 -2.53
CA TYR A 163 -17.30 -2.18 -3.28
C TYR A 163 -17.66 -3.01 -4.53
N SER A 164 -18.96 -3.12 -4.82
CA SER A 164 -19.43 -3.81 -6.03
C SER A 164 -19.39 -2.96 -7.30
N GLU A 165 -19.51 -1.63 -7.19
CA GLU A 165 -19.80 -0.79 -8.37
C GLU A 165 -18.56 -0.34 -9.15
N SER A 166 -17.37 -0.82 -8.78
CA SER A 166 -16.15 -0.41 -9.47
C SER A 166 -15.71 -1.50 -10.45
N ILE A 167 -15.34 -1.06 -11.65
CA ILE A 167 -14.65 -1.91 -12.62
C ILE A 167 -13.17 -1.99 -12.20
N GLY A 168 -12.62 -3.19 -12.11
CA GLY A 168 -11.20 -3.42 -11.80
C GLY A 168 -10.93 -3.87 -10.36
N VAL A 169 -9.75 -3.51 -9.87
CA VAL A 169 -9.23 -3.94 -8.56
C VAL A 169 -9.68 -2.98 -7.45
N GLU A 170 -10.38 -3.51 -6.44
CA GLU A 170 -10.93 -2.77 -5.32
C GLU A 170 -10.25 -3.10 -3.99
N GLU A 171 -10.03 -2.08 -3.19
CA GLU A 171 -9.54 -2.22 -1.82
C GLU A 171 -10.64 -2.76 -0.89
N ASP A 172 -10.20 -3.41 0.19
CA ASP A 172 -11.12 -3.84 1.24
C ASP A 172 -11.75 -2.62 1.91
N GLN A 173 -13.07 -2.65 2.00
CA GLN A 173 -13.87 -1.61 2.61
C GLN A 173 -15.13 -2.24 3.21
N TYR A 174 -15.25 -2.14 4.52
CA TYR A 174 -16.44 -2.57 5.23
C TYR A 174 -17.62 -1.59 5.02
N PRO A 175 -18.86 -2.10 5.01
CA PRO A 175 -20.05 -1.25 5.10
C PRO A 175 -20.19 -0.62 6.50
N PRO A 176 -21.00 0.44 6.64
CA PRO A 176 -21.33 1.02 7.94
C PRO A 176 -21.94 -0.01 8.89
N ASN A 177 -21.63 0.06 10.18
CA ASN A 177 -22.21 -0.80 11.22
C ASN A 177 -22.09 -2.30 10.93
N ILE A 178 -20.98 -2.72 10.32
CA ILE A 178 -20.72 -4.13 10.02
C ILE A 178 -20.67 -4.97 11.30
N SER A 179 -21.33 -6.12 11.28
CA SER A 179 -21.13 -7.21 12.24
C SER A 179 -21.19 -8.54 11.50
N VAL A 180 -20.31 -9.47 11.89
CA VAL A 180 -20.16 -10.77 11.23
C VAL A 180 -20.30 -11.86 12.27
N LEU A 181 -21.19 -12.82 11.99
CA LEU A 181 -21.42 -13.99 12.81
C LEU A 181 -21.15 -15.24 11.99
N VAL A 182 -20.45 -16.20 12.61
CA VAL A 182 -20.25 -17.53 12.06
C VAL A 182 -20.78 -18.54 13.07
N ASN A 183 -21.71 -19.39 12.65
CA ASN A 183 -22.30 -20.43 13.51
C ASN A 183 -22.82 -19.86 14.85
N HIS A 184 -23.47 -18.70 14.78
CA HIS A 184 -24.02 -17.95 15.93
C HIS A 184 -22.98 -17.31 16.88
N ALA A 185 -21.69 -17.40 16.58
CA ALA A 185 -20.61 -16.72 17.30
C ALA A 185 -20.16 -15.45 16.56
N ASN A 186 -19.95 -14.35 17.29
CA ASN A 186 -19.45 -13.11 16.71
C ASN A 186 -17.96 -13.23 16.33
N CYS A 187 -17.60 -12.73 15.15
CA CYS A 187 -16.21 -12.53 14.75
C CYS A 187 -15.67 -11.20 15.28
N LEU A 188 -14.39 -11.15 15.65
CA LEU A 188 -13.73 -9.92 16.05
C LEU A 188 -13.49 -9.04 14.81
N ILE A 189 -13.96 -7.80 14.84
CA ILE A 189 -13.74 -6.82 13.77
C ILE A 189 -13.05 -5.60 14.36
N GLU A 190 -11.77 -5.44 14.01
CA GLU A 190 -11.01 -4.24 14.37
C GLU A 190 -11.22 -3.16 13.32
N CYS A 191 -11.96 -2.10 13.68
CA CYS A 191 -12.12 -0.95 12.81
C CYS A 191 -12.37 0.34 13.59
N THR A 192 -12.05 1.49 13.00
CA THR A 192 -12.24 2.81 13.61
C THR A 192 -13.10 3.68 12.72
N TYR A 193 -13.95 4.51 13.33
CA TYR A 193 -14.81 5.44 12.60
C TYR A 193 -14.30 6.86 12.78
N SER A 194 -14.27 7.62 11.69
CA SER A 194 -13.87 9.03 11.73
C SER A 194 -14.96 9.94 12.30
N SER A 195 -16.19 9.45 12.37
CA SER A 195 -17.35 10.18 12.86
C SER A 195 -18.44 9.22 13.32
N ASN A 196 -19.27 9.68 14.27
CA ASN A 196 -20.46 8.95 14.74
C ASN A 196 -21.70 9.22 13.86
N LYS A 197 -21.55 9.91 12.72
CA LYS A 197 -22.66 10.14 11.79
C LYS A 197 -23.17 8.81 11.25
N LEU A 198 -24.48 8.67 11.15
CA LEU A 198 -25.11 7.48 10.62
C LEU A 198 -24.65 7.23 9.18
N GLY A 199 -24.37 5.97 8.83
CA GLY A 199 -23.86 5.59 7.52
C GLY A 199 -22.39 5.93 7.26
N THR A 200 -21.65 6.38 8.29
CA THR A 200 -20.19 6.53 8.18
C THR A 200 -19.55 5.15 8.05
N GLU A 201 -18.75 4.97 7.01
CA GLU A 201 -17.97 3.75 6.82
C GLU A 201 -16.73 3.75 7.71
N PRO A 202 -16.23 2.57 8.10
CA PRO A 202 -14.97 2.46 8.80
C PRO A 202 -13.80 3.06 8.01
N SER A 203 -12.89 3.70 8.74
CA SER A 203 -11.65 4.24 8.21
C SER A 203 -10.75 3.12 7.73
N ARG A 204 -10.08 3.34 6.59
CA ARG A 204 -9.10 2.40 6.05
C ARG A 204 -7.81 2.39 6.87
N PRO A 205 -7.07 1.27 6.86
CA PRO A 205 -7.34 0.03 6.12
C PRO A 205 -8.35 -0.89 6.84
N CYS A 206 -9.24 -1.52 6.09
CA CYS A 206 -10.07 -2.64 6.56
C CYS A 206 -9.28 -3.95 6.33
N ARG A 207 -9.12 -4.78 7.35
CA ARG A 207 -8.38 -6.06 7.24
C ARG A 207 -9.31 -7.19 6.78
N PRO A 208 -8.79 -8.34 6.33
CA PRO A 208 -9.59 -9.55 6.27
C PRO A 208 -10.07 -9.96 7.68
N ILE A 209 -11.33 -10.39 7.80
CA ILE A 209 -11.92 -10.85 9.08
C ILE A 209 -11.67 -12.36 9.19
N ASP A 210 -10.97 -12.79 10.24
CA ASP A 210 -10.73 -14.22 10.48
C ASP A 210 -12.01 -14.93 10.95
N LEU A 211 -12.44 -15.93 10.18
CA LEU A 211 -13.58 -16.78 10.50
C LEU A 211 -13.16 -18.07 11.21
N THR A 212 -11.89 -18.47 11.09
CA THR A 212 -11.34 -19.76 11.50
C THR A 212 -11.76 -20.21 12.90
N PRO A 213 -11.73 -19.34 13.94
CA PRO A 213 -12.04 -19.75 15.32
C PRO A 213 -13.46 -20.28 15.51
N ASN A 214 -14.40 -19.88 14.65
CA ASN A 214 -15.82 -20.17 14.79
C ASN A 214 -16.35 -21.20 13.77
N LEU A 215 -15.49 -21.75 12.91
CA LEU A 215 -15.89 -22.69 11.86
C LEU A 215 -16.10 -24.12 12.39
N TYR A 216 -17.13 -24.78 11.86
CA TYR A 216 -17.25 -26.22 11.87
C TYR A 216 -16.46 -26.80 10.70
N LEU A 217 -15.47 -27.64 11.00
CA LEU A 217 -14.63 -28.22 9.94
C LEU A 217 -15.39 -29.22 9.08
N THR A 218 -16.24 -30.06 9.69
CA THR A 218 -16.90 -31.19 9.03
C THR A 218 -18.37 -30.95 8.71
N PHE A 219 -18.94 -29.81 9.12
CA PHE A 219 -20.37 -29.49 8.95
C PHE A 219 -20.55 -28.22 8.12
N THR A 220 -21.79 -27.99 7.69
CA THR A 220 -22.19 -26.74 7.04
C THR A 220 -21.97 -25.57 7.99
N ASN A 221 -21.27 -24.55 7.52
CA ASN A 221 -21.07 -23.29 8.21
C ASN A 221 -22.13 -22.28 7.75
N ARG A 222 -22.68 -21.53 8.71
CA ARG A 222 -23.57 -20.40 8.43
C ARG A 222 -22.86 -19.10 8.77
N LEU A 223 -22.70 -18.24 7.77
CA LEU A 223 -22.14 -16.90 7.87
C LEU A 223 -23.27 -15.87 7.75
N SER A 224 -23.49 -15.07 8.78
CA SER A 224 -24.47 -14.00 8.79
C SER A 224 -23.76 -12.65 8.86
N VAL A 225 -24.11 -11.74 7.96
CA VAL A 225 -23.50 -10.42 7.82
C VAL A 225 -24.57 -9.37 8.07
N LEU A 226 -24.46 -8.65 9.17
CA LEU A 226 -25.28 -7.48 9.48
C LEU A 226 -24.54 -6.24 8.98
N TRP A 227 -25.19 -5.40 8.17
CA TRP A 227 -24.55 -4.24 7.57
C TRP A 227 -25.53 -3.09 7.31
N GLY A 228 -25.03 -1.87 7.30
CA GLY A 228 -25.79 -0.66 6.98
C GLY A 228 -25.83 -0.39 5.48
N ASN A 229 -27.01 -0.43 4.89
CA ASN A 229 -27.27 -0.02 3.51
C ASN A 229 -27.61 1.48 3.45
N PHE A 230 -26.61 2.29 3.12
CA PHE A 230 -26.74 3.75 2.94
C PHE A 230 -26.49 4.16 1.48
N GLY A 231 -26.93 3.33 0.52
CA GLY A 231 -26.88 3.63 -0.92
C GLY A 231 -25.60 3.22 -1.63
N LYS A 232 -24.71 2.47 -0.96
CA LYS A 232 -23.52 1.86 -1.58
C LYS A 232 -23.68 0.35 -1.65
N SER A 233 -23.17 -0.25 -2.73
CA SER A 233 -23.17 -1.70 -2.94
C SER A 233 -21.81 -2.31 -2.60
N TYR A 234 -21.85 -3.46 -1.93
CA TYR A 234 -20.66 -4.18 -1.46
C TYR A 234 -20.68 -5.62 -1.95
N THR A 235 -19.50 -6.18 -2.22
CA THR A 235 -19.30 -7.57 -2.61
C THR A 235 -18.46 -8.24 -1.53
N VAL A 236 -18.85 -9.46 -1.16
CA VAL A 236 -18.18 -10.24 -0.13
C VAL A 236 -17.58 -11.51 -0.70
N ALA A 237 -16.52 -12.02 -0.08
CA ALA A 237 -15.92 -13.30 -0.44
C ALA A 237 -15.29 -13.96 0.79
N VAL A 238 -15.17 -15.28 0.73
CA VAL A 238 -14.46 -16.07 1.75
C VAL A 238 -13.33 -16.81 1.06
N TYR A 239 -12.11 -16.61 1.54
CA TYR A 239 -10.91 -17.23 1.01
C TYR A 239 -10.22 -18.08 2.07
N LEU A 240 -9.65 -19.20 1.64
CA LEU A 240 -8.62 -19.87 2.40
C LEU A 240 -7.28 -19.21 2.07
N VAL A 241 -6.58 -18.72 3.08
CA VAL A 241 -5.33 -17.99 2.92
C VAL A 241 -4.23 -18.58 3.80
N ARG A 242 -2.99 -18.44 3.37
CA ARG A 242 -1.80 -18.61 4.21
C ARG A 242 -1.29 -17.23 4.61
N LEU A 243 -1.16 -17.00 5.91
CA LEU A 243 -0.47 -15.84 6.46
C LEU A 243 1.01 -15.89 6.08
N VAL A 244 1.50 -14.78 5.53
CA VAL A 244 2.89 -14.61 5.11
C VAL A 244 3.50 -13.58 6.05
N SER A 245 4.64 -13.89 6.67
CA SER A 245 5.28 -12.97 7.61
C SER A 245 6.07 -11.86 6.89
N SER A 246 6.44 -10.79 7.61
CA SER A 246 7.37 -9.79 7.08
C SER A 246 8.70 -10.39 6.62
N GLN A 247 9.16 -11.45 7.29
CA GLN A 247 10.40 -12.14 6.95
C GLN A 247 10.26 -12.95 5.66
N ASP A 248 9.13 -13.64 5.48
CA ASP A 248 8.83 -14.37 4.24
C ASP A 248 8.78 -13.44 3.02
N LEU A 249 8.15 -12.26 3.18
CA LEU A 249 8.10 -11.22 2.15
C LEU A 249 9.49 -10.63 1.87
N LEU A 250 10.32 -10.42 2.89
CA LEU A 250 11.69 -9.95 2.71
C LEU A 250 12.52 -10.96 1.90
N ASP A 251 12.38 -12.25 2.21
CA ASP A 251 13.09 -13.29 1.49
C ASP A 251 12.56 -13.47 0.07
N GLN A 252 11.27 -13.23 -0.17
CA GLN A 252 10.72 -13.12 -1.53
C GLN A 252 11.33 -11.94 -2.29
N LEU A 253 11.41 -10.76 -1.66
CA LEU A 253 11.99 -9.56 -2.26
C LEU A 253 13.45 -9.80 -2.68
N ARG A 254 14.25 -10.40 -1.80
CA ARG A 254 15.64 -10.81 -2.07
C ARG A 254 15.79 -11.75 -3.26
N ARG A 255 14.79 -12.59 -3.52
CA ARG A 255 14.82 -13.55 -4.64
C ARG A 255 14.35 -12.96 -5.96
N THR A 256 13.43 -12.00 -5.93
CA THR A 256 12.64 -11.62 -7.11
C THR A 256 12.78 -10.16 -7.51
N ALA A 257 13.22 -9.28 -6.61
CA ALA A 257 13.13 -7.83 -6.76
C ALA A 257 14.43 -7.13 -6.38
N VAL A 258 15.57 -7.68 -6.78
CA VAL A 258 16.87 -7.01 -6.72
C VAL A 258 17.07 -6.24 -8.02
N GLU A 259 17.16 -4.92 -7.93
CA GLU A 259 17.38 -4.08 -9.10
C GLU A 259 18.80 -4.27 -9.63
N GLN A 260 18.98 -4.25 -10.95
CA GLN A 260 20.31 -4.38 -11.54
C GLN A 260 21.15 -3.13 -11.25
N GLN A 261 22.41 -3.35 -10.91
CA GLN A 261 23.33 -2.25 -10.55
C GLN A 261 23.44 -1.17 -11.64
N GLU A 262 23.34 -1.55 -12.91
CA GLU A 262 23.35 -0.61 -14.05
C GLU A 262 22.13 0.32 -14.07
N LEU A 263 20.95 -0.16 -13.66
CA LEU A 263 19.75 0.68 -13.51
C LEU A 263 19.92 1.67 -12.36
N CYS A 264 20.46 1.21 -11.23
CA CYS A 264 20.78 2.07 -10.09
C CYS A 264 21.80 3.15 -10.48
N ARG A 265 22.88 2.79 -11.17
CA ARG A 265 23.89 3.74 -11.67
C ARG A 265 23.26 4.75 -12.62
N ARG A 266 22.48 4.31 -13.61
CA ARG A 266 21.78 5.22 -14.53
C ARG A 266 20.90 6.23 -13.80
N ARG A 267 20.17 5.80 -12.76
CA ARG A 267 19.35 6.69 -11.93
C ARG A 267 20.19 7.76 -11.23
N VAL A 268 21.35 7.39 -10.68
CA VAL A 268 22.30 8.33 -10.08
C VAL A 268 22.86 9.28 -11.14
N SER A 269 23.31 8.76 -12.28
CA SER A 269 23.85 9.56 -13.39
C SER A 269 22.81 10.53 -13.94
N GLU A 270 21.56 10.14 -14.12
CA GLU A 270 20.46 11.01 -14.55
C GLU A 270 20.23 12.19 -13.62
N LYS A 271 20.42 11.99 -12.31
CA LYS A 271 20.34 13.07 -11.32
C LYS A 271 21.58 13.96 -11.29
N LEU A 272 22.73 13.44 -11.72
CA LEU A 272 23.98 14.19 -11.86
C LEU A 272 24.12 14.88 -13.21
N ARG A 273 23.26 14.59 -14.21
CA ARG A 273 23.32 15.27 -15.51
C ARG A 273 23.07 16.76 -15.32
N SER A 274 24.01 17.57 -15.78
CA SER A 274 23.85 19.01 -15.95
C SER A 274 22.94 19.27 -17.15
N ASP A 275 21.96 20.14 -16.97
CA ASP A 275 21.22 20.77 -18.06
C ASP A 275 22.13 21.85 -18.67
N PRO A 276 22.45 21.81 -19.99
CA PRO A 276 23.34 22.79 -20.62
C PRO A 276 22.86 24.25 -20.50
N GLU A 277 21.58 24.49 -20.22
CA GLU A 277 21.02 25.83 -19.98
C GLU A 277 21.20 26.29 -18.51
N ASN A 278 21.66 25.40 -17.63
CA ASN A 278 21.75 25.66 -16.19
C ASN A 278 23.24 25.79 -15.78
N GLU A 279 23.66 27.00 -15.43
CA GLU A 279 25.05 27.34 -15.06
C GLU A 279 25.55 26.58 -13.81
N ILE A 280 24.63 25.96 -13.05
CA ILE A 280 24.92 25.16 -11.86
C ILE A 280 24.99 23.67 -12.24
N SER A 281 26.20 23.11 -12.22
CA SER A 281 26.43 21.66 -12.38
C SER A 281 26.47 20.95 -11.02
N THR A 282 25.69 19.89 -10.85
CA THR A 282 25.72 19.05 -9.65
C THR A 282 26.99 18.20 -9.65
N THR A 283 27.96 18.53 -8.79
CA THR A 283 29.26 17.84 -8.69
C THR A 283 29.20 16.52 -7.95
N GLY A 284 28.19 16.33 -7.07
CA GLY A 284 27.97 15.11 -6.33
C GLY A 284 26.57 15.05 -5.71
N LEU A 285 26.12 13.84 -5.38
CA LEU A 285 24.84 13.60 -4.72
C LEU A 285 25.05 12.85 -3.42
N GLN A 286 24.70 13.49 -2.30
CA GLN A 286 24.79 12.89 -0.98
C GLN A 286 23.59 11.99 -0.68
N VAL A 287 23.85 10.83 -0.10
CA VAL A 287 22.85 9.85 0.33
C VAL A 287 23.24 9.31 1.70
N SER A 288 22.27 9.20 2.60
CA SER A 288 22.49 8.60 3.91
C SER A 288 22.39 7.07 3.86
N LEU A 289 23.29 6.41 4.58
CA LEU A 289 23.27 4.97 4.83
C LEU A 289 22.36 4.61 6.03
N ILE A 290 21.84 5.62 6.73
CA ILE A 290 20.90 5.46 7.83
C ILE A 290 19.47 5.42 7.27
N CYS A 291 18.71 4.44 7.73
CA CYS A 291 17.31 4.29 7.37
C CYS A 291 16.48 5.46 7.94
N PRO A 292 15.72 6.21 7.10
CA PRO A 292 14.90 7.31 7.59
C PRO A 292 13.76 6.85 8.52
N LEU A 293 13.35 5.58 8.43
CA LEU A 293 12.34 4.97 9.30
C LEU A 293 12.92 4.40 10.59
N ALA A 294 13.95 3.58 10.48
CA ALA A 294 14.49 2.83 11.61
C ALA A 294 15.53 3.62 12.42
N LYS A 295 16.04 4.73 11.87
CA LYS A 295 17.10 5.57 12.46
C LYS A 295 18.38 4.78 12.80
N MET A 296 18.62 3.71 12.07
CA MET A 296 19.79 2.84 12.16
C MET A 296 20.33 2.55 10.76
N ARG A 297 21.59 2.09 10.68
CA ARG A 297 22.22 1.70 9.41
C ARG A 297 21.34 0.69 8.67
N MET A 298 21.09 0.95 7.39
CA MET A 298 20.30 0.05 6.55
C MET A 298 20.99 -1.30 6.40
N SER A 299 20.21 -2.36 6.47
CA SER A 299 20.63 -3.74 6.21
C SER A 299 20.23 -4.20 4.81
N VAL A 300 19.05 -3.79 4.34
CA VAL A 300 18.51 -4.10 3.02
C VAL A 300 17.97 -2.81 2.41
N PRO A 301 18.79 -2.02 1.68
CA PRO A 301 18.36 -0.78 1.09
C PRO A 301 17.31 -1.04 0.00
N CYS A 302 16.16 -0.38 0.14
CA CYS A 302 15.01 -0.58 -0.71
C CYS A 302 14.32 0.75 -1.03
N ARG A 303 13.64 0.74 -2.17
CA ARG A 303 12.85 1.85 -2.72
C ARG A 303 11.68 1.28 -3.52
N ALA A 304 10.65 2.08 -3.76
CA ALA A 304 9.66 1.72 -4.77
C ALA A 304 10.13 2.16 -6.16
N GLN A 305 9.71 1.43 -7.19
CA GLN A 305 10.02 1.73 -8.59
C GLN A 305 9.59 3.16 -8.98
N GLY A 306 8.44 3.64 -8.49
CA GLY A 306 7.92 4.99 -8.75
C GLY A 306 8.57 6.13 -7.95
N CYS A 307 9.56 5.86 -7.10
CA CYS A 307 10.25 6.88 -6.33
C CYS A 307 11.21 7.71 -7.21
N ALA A 308 11.22 9.03 -7.03
CA ALA A 308 12.10 9.94 -7.79
C ALA A 308 13.35 10.41 -7.02
N HIS A 309 13.48 10.06 -5.73
CA HIS A 309 14.62 10.36 -4.87
C HIS A 309 15.70 9.27 -4.98
N LEU A 310 16.93 9.51 -4.51
CA LEU A 310 17.95 8.45 -4.41
C LEU A 310 17.95 7.74 -3.06
N GLN A 311 17.58 8.44 -1.98
CA GLN A 311 17.56 7.91 -0.61
C GLN A 311 16.73 6.61 -0.53
N CYS A 312 17.35 5.54 -0.03
CA CYS A 312 16.67 4.28 0.25
C CYS A 312 16.15 4.25 1.70
N PHE A 313 15.31 3.27 1.99
CA PHE A 313 14.89 2.88 3.33
C PHE A 313 15.10 1.37 3.53
N ASP A 314 15.18 0.92 4.78
CA ASP A 314 15.38 -0.49 5.09
C ASP A 314 14.12 -1.33 4.82
N ALA A 315 14.24 -2.33 3.94
CA ALA A 315 13.14 -3.21 3.55
C ALA A 315 12.58 -4.03 4.72
N SER A 316 13.45 -4.55 5.58
CA SER A 316 13.05 -5.41 6.71
C SER A 316 12.14 -4.65 7.66
N PHE A 317 12.58 -3.47 8.09
CA PHE A 317 11.79 -2.61 8.97
C PHE A 317 10.51 -2.11 8.28
N TYR A 318 10.59 -1.75 6.99
CA TYR A 318 9.43 -1.33 6.22
C TYR A 318 8.32 -2.40 6.17
N LEU A 319 8.68 -3.66 5.94
CA LEU A 319 7.74 -4.78 5.91
C LEU A 319 7.14 -5.05 7.29
N GLN A 320 7.94 -5.03 8.36
CA GLN A 320 7.44 -5.18 9.74
C GLN A 320 6.42 -4.10 10.13
N MET A 321 6.63 -2.85 9.69
CA MET A 321 5.66 -1.78 9.94
C MET A 321 4.35 -2.03 9.18
N ASN A 322 4.42 -2.50 7.94
CA ASN A 322 3.24 -2.75 7.11
C ASN A 322 2.47 -4.01 7.52
N GLU A 323 3.15 -5.01 8.09
CA GLU A 323 2.51 -6.18 8.71
C GLU A 323 1.61 -5.75 9.88
N ARG A 324 2.12 -4.82 10.71
CA ARG A 324 1.35 -4.24 11.82
C ARG A 324 0.29 -3.26 11.38
N LYS A 325 0.55 -2.38 10.40
CA LYS A 325 -0.41 -1.41 9.88
C LYS A 325 -0.10 -1.14 8.40
N PRO A 326 -0.85 -1.74 7.45
CA PRO A 326 -0.51 -1.71 6.03
C PRO A 326 -0.82 -0.34 5.42
N ARG A 327 0.13 0.60 5.56
CA ARG A 327 0.03 1.96 4.99
C ARG A 327 0.62 2.05 3.59
N TRP A 328 1.57 1.17 3.26
CA TRP A 328 2.26 1.10 1.97
C TRP A 328 2.66 2.47 1.43
N THR A 329 3.27 3.28 2.30
CA THR A 329 3.63 4.68 2.01
C THR A 329 5.14 4.81 2.12
N CYS A 330 5.79 5.32 1.07
CA CYS A 330 7.23 5.55 1.08
C CYS A 330 7.61 6.55 2.19
N PRO A 331 8.59 6.25 3.04
CA PRO A 331 8.98 7.15 4.12
C PRO A 331 9.75 8.39 3.69
N VAL A 332 10.26 8.41 2.46
CA VAL A 332 11.06 9.53 1.93
C VAL A 332 10.18 10.53 1.19
N CYS A 333 9.30 10.06 0.31
CA CYS A 333 8.47 10.93 -0.54
C CYS A 333 6.97 10.83 -0.30
N HIS A 334 6.54 10.00 0.66
CA HIS A 334 5.13 9.82 1.04
C HIS A 334 4.19 9.37 -0.08
N ARG A 335 4.74 8.89 -1.21
CA ARG A 335 3.98 8.26 -2.29
C ARG A 335 3.61 6.83 -1.92
N TYR A 336 2.54 6.33 -2.53
CA TYR A 336 2.16 4.91 -2.42
C TYR A 336 3.30 4.03 -2.95
N ALA A 337 3.63 2.99 -2.19
CA ALA A 337 4.77 2.09 -2.39
C ALA A 337 4.35 0.66 -1.97
N PRO A 338 3.48 0.01 -2.76
CA PRO A 338 3.02 -1.35 -2.47
C PRO A 338 4.16 -2.36 -2.62
N PHE A 339 4.02 -3.53 -2.01
CA PHE A 339 5.03 -4.60 -2.04
C PHE A 339 5.53 -4.93 -3.45
N ASP A 340 4.62 -5.04 -4.42
CA ASP A 340 4.95 -5.42 -5.80
C ASP A 340 5.78 -4.37 -6.55
N GLU A 341 5.85 -3.13 -6.04
CA GLU A 341 6.68 -2.05 -6.60
C GLU A 341 8.02 -1.90 -5.87
N LEU A 342 8.27 -2.64 -4.79
CA LEU A 342 9.50 -2.54 -4.03
C LEU A 342 10.66 -3.19 -4.79
N LEU A 343 11.82 -2.55 -4.74
CA LEU A 343 13.06 -2.98 -5.35
C LEU A 343 14.21 -2.77 -4.35
N ILE A 344 15.05 -3.79 -4.21
CA ILE A 344 16.31 -3.70 -3.45
C ILE A 344 17.34 -3.02 -4.34
N ASP A 345 17.94 -1.93 -3.85
CA ASP A 345 18.94 -1.16 -4.57
C ASP A 345 20.30 -1.87 -4.45
N SER A 346 20.68 -2.63 -5.48
CA SER A 346 21.91 -3.41 -5.44
C SER A 346 23.17 -2.54 -5.41
N LEU A 347 23.11 -1.31 -5.94
CA LEU A 347 24.26 -0.40 -5.89
C LEU A 347 24.51 0.03 -4.45
N LEU A 348 23.46 0.43 -3.71
CA LEU A 348 23.61 0.83 -2.32
C LEU A 348 23.92 -0.37 -1.40
N CYS A 349 23.49 -1.59 -1.75
CA CYS A 349 23.95 -2.82 -1.07
C CYS A 349 25.48 -2.94 -1.14
N ASP A 350 26.05 -2.86 -2.35
CA ASP A 350 27.51 -2.97 -2.54
C ASP A 350 28.27 -1.86 -1.77
N VAL A 351 27.70 -0.65 -1.72
CA VAL A 351 28.26 0.44 -0.91
C VAL A 351 28.23 0.09 0.57
N LEU A 352 27.09 -0.36 1.11
CA LEU A 352 26.96 -0.72 2.53
C LEU A 352 27.95 -1.82 2.95
N GLU A 353 28.24 -2.77 2.07
CA GLU A 353 29.23 -3.84 2.28
C GLU A 353 30.68 -3.36 2.22
N SER A 354 30.96 -2.33 1.41
CA SER A 354 32.30 -1.79 1.19
C SER A 354 32.67 -0.64 2.14
N CYS A 355 31.66 -0.03 2.75
CA CYS A 355 31.72 1.15 3.60
C CYS A 355 32.00 0.76 5.07
N GLY A 356 32.72 1.61 5.80
CA GLY A 356 33.02 1.39 7.21
C GLY A 356 31.75 1.37 8.09
N GLU A 357 31.82 0.72 9.26
CA GLU A 357 30.67 0.64 10.18
C GLU A 357 30.26 2.03 10.72
N ASP A 358 31.23 2.94 10.88
CA ASP A 358 31.03 4.31 11.40
C ASP A 358 30.62 5.34 10.34
N GLU A 359 30.61 4.97 9.06
CA GLU A 359 30.30 5.88 7.96
C GLU A 359 28.79 5.95 7.75
N GLU A 360 28.16 7.11 7.97
CA GLU A 360 26.70 7.26 7.91
C GLU A 360 26.19 7.85 6.58
N GLU A 361 27.08 8.43 5.78
CA GLU A 361 26.75 9.13 4.54
C GLU A 361 27.80 8.91 3.46
N ILE A 362 27.35 8.89 2.21
CA ILE A 362 28.18 8.79 1.02
C ILE A 362 27.83 9.90 0.04
N GLU A 363 28.76 10.17 -0.87
CA GLU A 363 28.57 11.07 -2.00
C GLU A 363 28.84 10.30 -3.30
N TYR A 364 27.84 10.23 -4.17
CA TYR A 364 27.99 9.74 -5.53
C TYR A 364 28.59 10.82 -6.43
N LEU A 365 29.54 10.42 -7.27
CA LEU A 365 30.31 11.30 -8.15
C LEU A 365 29.90 11.10 -9.63
N SER A 366 30.22 12.09 -10.48
CA SER A 366 29.86 12.10 -11.91
C SER A 366 30.53 11.00 -12.74
N ASP A 367 31.63 10.44 -12.27
CA ASP A 367 32.32 9.28 -12.84
C ASP A 367 31.69 7.93 -12.44
N SER A 368 30.52 7.96 -11.80
CA SER A 368 29.80 6.79 -11.25
C SER A 368 30.51 6.09 -10.09
N SER A 369 31.54 6.72 -9.51
CA SER A 369 32.14 6.28 -8.23
C SER A 369 31.40 6.91 -7.04
N TRP A 370 31.81 6.50 -5.83
CA TRP A 370 31.29 7.07 -4.59
C TRP A 370 32.44 7.22 -3.58
N ARG A 371 32.26 8.14 -2.63
CA ARG A 371 33.16 8.31 -1.48
C ARG A 371 32.35 8.48 -0.20
N ALA A 372 32.89 8.03 0.93
CA ALA A 372 32.29 8.32 2.23
C ALA A 372 32.48 9.79 2.61
N THR A 373 31.43 10.41 3.15
CA THR A 373 31.48 11.78 3.64
C THR A 373 31.99 11.77 5.07
N ARG A 374 33.13 12.42 5.33
CA ARG A 374 33.63 12.60 6.70
C ARG A 374 33.14 13.95 7.23
N HIS A 375 32.28 13.93 8.23
CA HIS A 375 32.02 15.11 9.03
C HIS A 375 33.20 15.35 9.98
N ASP A 376 34.23 16.04 9.49
CA ASP A 376 35.25 16.56 10.37
C ASP A 376 34.61 17.55 11.35
N LYS A 377 34.65 17.25 12.64
CA LYS A 377 34.12 18.08 13.74
C LYS A 377 34.85 19.43 13.89
N SER A 378 35.74 19.80 12.96
CA SER A 378 36.63 20.96 13.03
C SER A 378 36.06 22.25 12.39
N ASP A 379 35.05 22.18 11.53
CA ASP A 379 34.58 23.38 10.81
C ASP A 379 33.43 24.17 11.47
N LYS A 380 32.86 23.69 12.59
CA LYS A 380 31.86 24.46 13.37
C LYS A 380 32.44 25.65 14.16
N ASN A 381 33.77 25.86 14.13
CA ASN A 381 34.43 26.91 14.91
C ASN A 381 34.88 28.13 14.10
N LYS A 382 34.69 28.15 12.76
CA LYS A 382 35.12 29.29 11.91
C LYS A 382 34.06 30.38 11.73
N GLU A 383 32.78 30.07 11.90
CA GLU A 383 31.70 31.08 11.76
C GLU A 383 31.39 31.86 13.04
N ARG A 384 31.88 31.42 14.21
CA ARG A 384 31.63 32.10 15.50
C ARG A 384 32.57 33.24 15.85
N VAL A 385 33.62 33.49 15.07
CA VAL A 385 34.66 34.49 15.43
C VAL A 385 34.42 35.88 14.83
N GLN A 386 33.49 36.07 13.89
CA GLN A 386 33.29 37.37 13.22
C GLN A 386 32.14 38.26 13.73
N HIS A 387 31.37 37.86 14.75
CA HIS A 387 30.20 38.65 15.22
C HIS A 387 30.22 39.10 16.70
N GLN A 388 31.39 39.20 17.33
CA GLN A 388 31.51 39.80 18.67
C GLN A 388 32.54 40.93 18.76
N GLN A 389 32.34 42.00 18.00
CA GLN A 389 32.75 43.34 18.42
C GLN A 389 31.72 44.36 17.92
N ILE A 390 30.79 44.76 18.79
CA ILE A 390 30.46 46.14 19.15
C ILE A 390 29.55 46.06 20.39
N LYS A 391 30.09 46.49 21.53
CA LYS A 391 29.34 46.76 22.75
C LYS A 391 28.73 48.16 22.63
N HIS A 392 27.46 48.32 22.98
CA HIS A 392 27.03 49.51 23.70
C HIS A 392 25.96 49.16 24.75
N GLN A 393 26.34 49.37 26.00
CA GLN A 393 25.50 49.41 27.20
C GLN A 393 24.56 50.62 27.16
N VAL A 394 23.27 50.42 27.46
CA VAL A 394 22.50 51.30 28.34
C VAL A 394 21.55 50.42 29.16
N ASN A 395 21.62 50.57 30.49
CA ASN A 395 20.74 49.98 31.48
C ASN A 395 19.65 51.00 31.85
N CYS A 396 18.45 50.54 32.26
CA CYS A 396 17.59 51.08 33.34
C CYS A 396 16.11 50.64 33.18
N ASN A 397 15.60 49.91 34.19
CA ASN A 397 14.17 49.70 34.52
C ASN A 397 13.60 50.93 35.30
N PRO A 398 12.32 51.01 35.73
CA PRO A 398 11.02 50.44 35.28
C PRO A 398 9.85 51.48 35.24
N MET A 399 8.61 51.00 35.00
CA MET A 399 7.26 51.57 35.29
C MET A 399 6.55 52.48 34.24
N GLY A 400 5.43 51.96 33.71
CA GLY A 400 4.11 52.63 33.71
C GLY A 400 3.60 53.29 32.42
N SER A 401 2.74 52.60 31.65
CA SER A 401 1.61 53.21 30.88
C SER A 401 0.73 52.15 30.17
N VAL A 402 -0.32 51.71 30.86
CA VAL A 402 -1.76 51.83 30.51
C VAL A 402 -2.20 51.76 29.01
N ILE A 403 -3.01 50.73 28.69
CA ILE A 403 -4.14 50.58 27.71
C ILE A 403 -3.72 50.44 26.22
N VAL A 404 -4.16 49.43 25.43
CA VAL A 404 -5.54 49.03 25.07
C VAL A 404 -5.66 47.51 24.86
N ASP A 405 -6.69 46.93 25.48
CA ASP A 405 -7.26 45.61 25.21
C ASP A 405 -8.24 45.70 24.03
N LEU A 406 -8.04 44.87 23.00
CA LEU A 406 -9.03 44.56 21.96
C LEU A 406 -9.16 43.04 21.85
N THR A 407 -9.65 42.42 22.91
CA THR A 407 -10.34 41.14 22.81
C THR A 407 -11.63 41.32 22.00
N GLN A 408 -11.66 40.75 20.79
CA GLN A 408 -12.74 39.84 20.37
C GLN A 408 -12.49 39.20 18.98
N SER A 409 -12.57 37.87 19.00
CA SER A 409 -12.96 36.92 17.94
C SER A 409 -12.04 36.67 16.73
N SER A 410 -11.20 35.64 16.83
CA SER A 410 -11.23 34.49 15.90
C SER A 410 -10.75 33.23 16.61
N SER A 411 -11.66 32.27 16.76
CA SER A 411 -11.41 30.94 17.33
C SER A 411 -10.88 30.06 16.20
N ASP A 412 -9.57 29.90 16.13
CA ASP A 412 -8.91 28.88 15.31
C ASP A 412 -8.35 27.82 16.27
N ASP A 413 -9.03 26.68 16.33
CA ASP A 413 -8.58 25.49 17.07
C ASP A 413 -7.44 24.83 16.29
N GLU A 414 -6.21 25.08 16.75
CA GLU A 414 -5.01 24.31 16.42
C GLU A 414 -5.07 22.93 17.12
N ASP A 415 -5.44 21.88 16.39
CA ASP A 415 -5.45 20.52 16.93
C ASP A 415 -4.06 19.87 16.78
N PHE A 416 -3.35 19.83 17.92
CA PHE A 416 -2.07 19.18 18.12
C PHE A 416 -2.13 17.69 17.77
N HIS A 417 -1.26 17.24 16.86
CA HIS A 417 -0.91 15.82 16.74
C HIS A 417 -0.18 15.38 18.00
N LYS A 418 -0.86 14.62 18.88
CA LYS A 418 -0.19 13.80 19.90
C LYS A 418 0.63 12.72 19.19
N GLU A 419 1.94 12.89 19.21
CA GLU A 419 2.91 11.80 19.06
C GLU A 419 2.73 10.86 20.26
N GLU A 420 2.17 9.68 20.04
CA GLU A 420 2.41 8.55 20.93
C GLU A 420 3.80 7.98 20.60
N THR A 421 4.80 8.46 21.34
CA THR A 421 6.06 7.74 21.52
C THR A 421 5.77 6.41 22.21
N VAL A 422 5.58 5.34 21.44
CA VAL A 422 5.61 3.98 21.97
C VAL A 422 7.09 3.63 22.22
N SER A 423 7.55 3.87 23.43
CA SER A 423 8.82 3.33 23.92
C SER A 423 8.63 1.85 24.24
N THR A 424 9.05 0.96 23.34
CA THR A 424 9.28 -0.44 23.72
C THR A 424 10.71 -0.57 24.22
N HIS A 425 10.89 -0.51 25.55
CA HIS A 425 12.07 -1.06 26.20
C HIS A 425 12.12 -2.56 25.89
N LEU A 426 13.01 -2.96 24.98
CA LEU A 426 13.43 -4.34 24.84
C LEU A 426 14.69 -4.53 25.67
N GLU A 427 14.56 -5.35 26.71
CA GLU A 427 15.67 -5.81 27.54
C GLU A 427 16.70 -6.54 26.68
N ASP A 428 17.97 -6.20 26.90
CA ASP A 428 19.15 -6.81 26.30
C ASP A 428 19.14 -8.33 26.46
N LYS A 429 18.87 -9.04 25.35
CA LYS A 429 19.35 -10.40 25.13
C LYS A 429 20.13 -10.40 23.84
N SER A 430 21.45 -10.47 23.98
CA SER A 430 22.42 -10.60 22.91
C SER A 430 22.10 -11.80 22.01
N VAL A 431 21.64 -11.53 20.78
CA VAL A 431 21.51 -12.55 19.73
C VAL A 431 22.75 -12.49 18.85
N HIS A 432 23.60 -13.51 19.00
CA HIS A 432 24.76 -13.72 18.14
C HIS A 432 24.30 -14.17 16.75
N PHE A 433 24.44 -13.32 15.74
CA PHE A 433 24.22 -13.71 14.35
C PHE A 433 25.45 -14.45 13.81
N ARG A 434 25.28 -15.74 13.49
CA ARG A 434 26.29 -16.52 12.76
C ARG A 434 26.32 -16.09 11.30
N LYS A 435 27.49 -15.64 10.84
CA LYS A 435 27.84 -15.43 9.42
C LYS A 435 27.56 -16.70 8.62
N CYS A 436 26.73 -16.61 7.58
CA CYS A 436 26.58 -17.68 6.59
C CYS A 436 27.75 -17.57 5.59
N GLY A 437 28.67 -18.53 5.64
CA GLY A 437 29.83 -18.60 4.75
C GLY A 437 29.47 -19.23 3.41
N ILE A 438 29.82 -18.54 2.33
CA ILE A 438 29.79 -19.05 0.96
C ILE A 438 30.86 -20.16 0.81
N VAL A 439 30.44 -21.39 0.52
CA VAL A 439 31.34 -22.51 0.23
C VAL A 439 31.84 -22.39 -1.21
N LYS A 440 33.14 -22.05 -1.36
CA LYS A 440 33.88 -22.18 -2.61
C LYS A 440 34.20 -23.66 -2.86
N THR A 441 33.85 -24.16 -4.04
CA THR A 441 34.21 -25.50 -4.52
C THR A 441 35.71 -25.59 -4.80
N THR A 442 36.40 -26.54 -4.17
CA THR A 442 37.79 -26.89 -4.50
C THR A 442 37.92 -28.37 -4.86
N LYS A 443 38.77 -28.60 -5.86
CA LYS A 443 38.99 -29.84 -6.62
C LYS A 443 39.42 -31.03 -5.76
N ALA A 444 38.84 -32.19 -6.06
CA ALA A 444 39.23 -33.49 -5.52
C ALA A 444 40.60 -33.97 -6.03
N LYS A 445 41.45 -34.46 -5.12
CA LYS A 445 42.57 -35.39 -5.40
C LYS A 445 42.41 -36.65 -4.55
N LYS A 446 42.62 -37.79 -5.22
CA LYS A 446 42.43 -39.19 -4.78
C LYS A 446 43.42 -39.65 -3.68
N SER A 447 43.05 -40.81 -3.12
CA SER A 447 43.86 -41.84 -2.43
C SER A 447 43.85 -41.73 -0.89
N LYS A 448 43.71 -42.79 -0.08
CA LYS A 448 43.76 -44.25 -0.24
C LYS A 448 43.09 -44.89 1.00
N ASN A 449 42.37 -46.00 0.81
CA ASN A 449 41.93 -46.88 1.92
C ASN A 449 43.13 -47.54 2.62
N PRO A 450 42.97 -47.85 3.91
CA PRO A 450 43.17 -49.24 4.34
C PRO A 450 42.02 -49.76 5.24
N GLY A 451 41.83 -51.08 5.16
CA GLY A 451 40.66 -51.82 5.65
C GLY A 451 40.53 -52.05 7.17
N PRO A 452 39.59 -52.94 7.56
CA PRO A 452 38.88 -52.86 8.83
C PRO A 452 39.53 -53.70 9.93
N LYS A 453 39.42 -53.23 11.18
CA LYS A 453 39.58 -54.05 12.37
C LYS A 453 38.28 -54.08 13.18
N GLN A 454 37.93 -55.32 13.52
CA GLN A 454 36.75 -55.80 14.25
C GLN A 454 36.78 -55.44 15.75
N LEU A 455 35.66 -55.81 16.41
CA LEU A 455 35.41 -56.01 17.86
C LEU A 455 34.98 -54.74 18.62
N THR A 456 33.95 -54.70 19.47
CA THR A 456 33.02 -55.73 19.99
C THR A 456 31.84 -55.04 20.68
N LYS A 457 30.76 -55.81 20.84
CA LYS A 457 29.59 -55.61 21.71
C LYS A 457 29.88 -55.01 23.09
N LEU A 458 29.01 -54.10 23.53
CA LEU A 458 28.06 -54.30 24.64
C LEU A 458 26.93 -53.29 24.53
#